data_AF-A0A420WP35-F1
#
_entry.id   AF-A0A420WP35-F1
#
_cell.length_a   1.000
_cell.length_b   1.000
_cell.length_c   1.000
_cell.angle_alpha   90.00
_cell.angle_beta   90.00
_cell.angle_gamma   90.00
#
_symmetry.space_group_name_H-M   'P 1'
#
loop_
_entity.id
_entity.type
_entity.pdbx_description
1 polymer ?
#
loop_
_entity_poly.entity_id
_entity_poly.type
_entity_poly.pdbx_seq_one_letter_code
_entity_poly.pdbx_strand_id
1 'polypeptide(L)'
;MVFRPVLSVLSVLILGLSALSSAAHAQLSGHGGPVRGVAVAPDGQRAVTTSFDYSVILWSLDRGEANAILHGHEAAVNAVVVLPDGQRAATAGDDGKLIFWRFGVTQPARVVEAHAGRIVALTLSPDGKVIASAGWDGSAALWSTADGSLIRRFEGHQSNVNDAVFSPDGKMLATAAYDGIIRLWNLADGRLLREMTGHEFSVNALAYLPDGALLSGGSDETVRRWNTATGEETSRRIAHKGPILDIAVAPDGKGFASGGIDGMVRLWKAGEEKPVHALAGRGGPVWALAYTPDGKRVLAAGNDSVVRLWDAATGQPLGEPVETAAATAAAPQDKGAAIFRRCGPCHTVTADGGNRAGPTLHGIFGRKAGTVEGYPYSPALLDSDIVWTAETIGDLFTKGPDVVTPGSKMPLQKLVRQEDRDALIAYLRQVTTP
;
A
#
# COMPACT_ATOMS: atom_id res chain seq x y z
N MET A 1 -53.37 -35.83 -49.86
CA MET A 1 -53.75 -35.33 -48.52
C MET A 1 -52.47 -35.09 -47.72
N VAL A 2 -52.20 -33.80 -47.49
CA VAL A 2 -51.40 -33.15 -46.43
C VAL A 2 -49.89 -33.45 -46.29
N PHE A 3 -49.17 -32.36 -46.54
CA PHE A 3 -47.79 -31.91 -46.32
C PHE A 3 -47.14 -32.14 -44.91
N ARG A 4 -45.79 -32.18 -44.91
CA ARG A 4 -44.83 -31.84 -43.81
C ARG A 4 -45.04 -30.41 -43.26
N PRO A 5 -44.26 -29.91 -42.27
CA PRO A 5 -43.81 -30.42 -40.97
C PRO A 5 -44.27 -29.47 -39.82
N VAL A 6 -44.15 -29.87 -38.54
CA VAL A 6 -44.44 -28.97 -37.40
C VAL A 6 -43.14 -28.36 -36.88
N LEU A 7 -42.93 -27.08 -37.20
CA LEU A 7 -42.24 -26.13 -36.32
C LEU A 7 -43.31 -25.47 -35.45
N SER A 8 -43.12 -25.43 -34.14
CA SER A 8 -43.69 -24.36 -33.32
C SER A 8 -42.78 -24.08 -32.14
N VAL A 9 -42.35 -22.83 -32.13
CA VAL A 9 -41.44 -22.14 -31.23
C VAL A 9 -42.11 -21.96 -29.87
N LEU A 10 -41.41 -22.33 -28.80
CA LEU A 10 -41.61 -21.69 -27.50
C LEU A 10 -40.24 -21.34 -26.92
N SER A 11 -39.71 -20.20 -27.36
CA SER A 11 -38.57 -19.54 -26.73
C SER A 11 -39.05 -18.92 -25.43
N VAL A 12 -38.77 -19.57 -24.30
CA VAL A 12 -38.84 -18.93 -22.99
C VAL A 12 -37.64 -17.99 -22.91
N LEU A 13 -37.90 -16.68 -22.92
CA LEU A 13 -36.92 -15.67 -22.54
C LEU A 13 -36.54 -15.90 -21.07
N ILE A 14 -35.43 -16.60 -20.84
CA ILE A 14 -34.68 -16.46 -19.59
C ILE A 14 -33.91 -15.16 -19.74
N LEU A 15 -34.47 -14.06 -19.23
CA LEU A 15 -33.71 -12.86 -18.90
C LEU A 15 -32.70 -13.26 -17.83
N GLY A 16 -31.53 -13.72 -18.27
CA GLY A 16 -30.35 -13.77 -17.44
C GLY A 16 -30.06 -12.34 -17.01
N LEU A 17 -30.31 -12.02 -15.74
CA LEU A 17 -29.66 -10.87 -15.10
C LEU A 17 -28.17 -11.20 -15.02
N SER A 18 -27.45 -10.95 -16.10
CA SER A 18 -26.04 -10.63 -16.01
C SER A 18 -25.95 -9.32 -15.25
N ALA A 19 -25.71 -9.42 -13.94
CA ALA A 19 -25.27 -8.28 -13.14
C ALA A 19 -23.92 -7.83 -13.72
N LEU A 20 -23.99 -6.92 -14.69
CA LEU A 20 -22.84 -6.22 -15.25
C LEU A 20 -22.15 -5.53 -14.07
N SER A 21 -20.94 -5.97 -13.76
CA SER A 21 -20.09 -5.35 -12.74
C SER A 21 -19.90 -3.88 -13.11
N SER A 22 -20.49 -2.96 -12.34
CA SER A 22 -20.23 -1.53 -12.54
C SER A 22 -18.81 -1.23 -12.04
N ALA A 23 -17.93 -0.86 -12.99
CA ALA A 23 -16.57 -0.40 -12.69
C ALA A 23 -16.63 0.79 -11.73
N ALA A 24 -15.61 1.05 -10.90
CA ALA A 24 -15.55 2.25 -10.05
C ALA A 24 -15.52 3.56 -10.85
N HIS A 25 -16.23 4.61 -10.39
CA HIS A 25 -16.29 5.91 -11.04
C HIS A 25 -15.85 7.07 -10.13
N ALA A 26 -15.41 6.89 -8.87
CA ALA A 26 -15.01 7.99 -7.98
C ALA A 26 -13.57 7.75 -7.61
N GLN A 27 -12.71 8.67 -8.02
CA GLN A 27 -11.30 8.37 -8.16
C GLN A 27 -10.49 9.50 -7.54
N LEU A 28 -9.78 9.20 -6.45
CA LEU A 28 -8.69 10.06 -5.98
C LEU A 28 -7.47 9.69 -6.82
N SER A 29 -7.08 10.59 -7.71
CA SER A 29 -5.94 10.42 -8.62
C SER A 29 -4.92 11.52 -8.36
N GLY A 30 -3.65 11.14 -8.22
CA GLY A 30 -2.57 12.07 -7.89
C GLY A 30 -1.28 11.38 -7.48
N HIS A 31 -1.34 10.14 -7.00
CA HIS A 31 -0.15 9.31 -6.82
C HIS A 31 0.47 8.95 -8.17
N GLY A 32 1.81 8.90 -8.22
CA GLY A 32 2.58 8.45 -9.37
C GLY A 32 2.95 6.96 -9.34
N GLY A 33 2.35 6.19 -8.43
CA GLY A 33 2.57 4.75 -8.28
C GLY A 33 1.50 4.08 -7.41
N PRO A 34 1.59 2.74 -7.23
CA PRO A 34 0.64 1.95 -6.47
C PRO A 34 0.28 2.57 -5.12
N VAL A 35 -1.02 2.71 -4.84
CA VAL A 35 -1.50 3.20 -3.55
C VAL A 35 -1.59 2.01 -2.60
N ARG A 36 -0.88 2.09 -1.47
CA ARG A 36 -0.79 1.00 -0.49
C ARG A 36 -1.64 1.16 0.74
N GLY A 37 -1.91 2.39 1.16
CA GLY A 37 -2.67 2.67 2.36
C GLY A 37 -3.74 3.70 2.10
N VAL A 38 -4.86 3.56 2.79
CA VAL A 38 -5.95 4.53 2.79
C VAL A 38 -6.57 4.57 4.19
N ALA A 39 -6.79 5.77 4.72
CA ALA A 39 -7.50 5.98 5.97
C ALA A 39 -8.47 7.16 5.82
N VAL A 40 -9.69 7.01 6.31
CA VAL A 40 -10.70 8.07 6.32
C VAL A 40 -10.66 8.78 7.68
N ALA A 41 -10.71 10.11 7.66
CA ALA A 41 -10.78 10.90 8.87
C ALA A 41 -12.12 10.71 9.61
N PRO A 42 -12.19 10.91 10.93
CA PRO A 42 -13.42 10.74 11.72
C PRO A 42 -14.60 11.60 11.26
N ASP A 43 -14.35 12.72 10.57
CA ASP A 43 -15.39 13.57 9.99
C ASP A 43 -16.05 12.98 8.73
N GLY A 44 -15.48 11.93 8.14
CA GLY A 44 -15.93 11.32 6.89
C GLY A 44 -15.77 12.20 5.64
N GLN A 45 -15.15 13.37 5.78
CA GLN A 45 -14.96 14.35 4.70
C GLN A 45 -13.54 14.34 4.16
N ARG A 46 -12.56 13.83 4.92
CA ARG A 46 -11.16 13.77 4.50
C ARG A 46 -10.66 12.33 4.47
N ALA A 47 -9.69 12.07 3.60
CA ALA A 47 -8.95 10.82 3.59
C ALA A 47 -7.45 11.08 3.44
N VAL A 48 -6.63 10.16 3.92
CA VAL A 48 -5.18 10.16 3.69
C VAL A 48 -4.82 8.88 2.96
N THR A 49 -4.01 9.00 1.92
CA THR A 49 -3.52 7.86 1.13
C THR A 49 -2.00 7.84 1.08
N THR A 50 -1.43 6.65 0.97
CA THR A 50 0.02 6.44 0.92
C THR A 50 0.40 5.57 -0.26
N SER A 51 1.59 5.77 -0.82
CA SER A 51 1.98 5.11 -2.06
C SER A 51 3.44 4.66 -2.08
N PHE A 52 3.70 3.71 -2.98
CA PHE A 52 5.04 3.29 -3.40
C PHE A 52 5.87 4.43 -4.00
N ASP A 53 5.25 5.54 -4.39
CA ASP A 53 5.95 6.73 -4.88
C ASP A 53 6.47 7.66 -3.76
N TYR A 54 6.34 7.22 -2.51
CA TYR A 54 6.83 7.85 -1.27
C TYR A 54 6.00 9.05 -0.81
N SER A 55 4.91 9.35 -1.52
CA SER A 55 4.01 10.44 -1.15
C SER A 55 2.91 9.97 -0.20
N VAL A 56 2.49 10.92 0.63
CA VAL A 56 1.28 10.84 1.44
C VAL A 56 0.37 11.96 0.96
N ILE A 57 -0.86 11.66 0.53
CA ILE A 57 -1.78 12.68 0.03
C ILE A 57 -2.98 12.80 0.98
N LEU A 58 -3.27 14.03 1.39
CA LEU A 58 -4.48 14.39 2.13
C LEU A 58 -5.55 14.86 1.13
N TRP A 59 -6.75 14.30 1.21
CA TRP A 59 -7.84 14.52 0.26
C TRP A 59 -9.05 15.17 0.90
N SER A 60 -9.81 15.88 0.06
CA SER A 60 -11.21 16.27 0.28
C SER A 60 -12.10 15.25 -0.43
N LEU A 61 -12.89 14.46 0.30
CA LEU A 61 -13.74 13.41 -0.28
C LEU A 61 -15.01 13.94 -0.95
N ASP A 62 -15.45 15.15 -0.59
CA ASP A 62 -16.56 15.87 -1.19
C ASP A 62 -16.19 16.48 -2.55
N ARG A 63 -14.98 17.04 -2.65
CA ARG A 63 -14.46 17.66 -3.88
C ARG A 63 -13.68 16.70 -4.77
N GLY A 64 -13.19 15.58 -4.22
CA GLY A 64 -12.31 14.66 -4.95
C GLY A 64 -10.91 15.22 -5.22
N GLU A 65 -10.48 16.22 -4.43
CA GLU A 65 -9.24 16.97 -4.66
C GLU A 65 -8.18 16.70 -3.59
N ALA A 66 -6.91 16.75 -3.99
CA ALA A 66 -5.78 16.74 -3.06
C ALA A 66 -5.67 18.09 -2.34
N ASN A 67 -5.81 18.08 -1.02
CA ASN A 67 -5.59 19.25 -0.16
C ASN A 67 -4.09 19.51 0.08
N ALA A 68 -3.29 18.44 0.19
CA ALA A 68 -1.85 18.54 0.40
C ALA A 68 -1.16 17.24 -0.02
N ILE A 69 0.08 17.37 -0.48
CA ILE A 69 1.01 16.26 -0.70
C ILE A 69 2.15 16.42 0.31
N LEU A 70 2.37 15.40 1.11
CA LEU A 70 3.38 15.37 2.17
C LEU A 70 4.51 14.43 1.76
N HIS A 71 5.74 14.88 2.02
CA HIS A 71 6.96 14.14 1.76
C HIS A 71 7.80 14.09 3.03
N GLY A 72 8.26 12.89 3.39
CA GLY A 72 9.07 12.68 4.58
C GLY A 72 9.66 11.29 4.65
N HIS A 73 8.96 10.28 4.11
CA HIS A 73 9.51 8.94 3.94
C HIS A 73 10.60 8.90 2.85
N GLU A 74 11.60 8.06 3.10
CA GLU A 74 12.73 7.83 2.20
C GLU A 74 12.49 6.63 1.27
N ALA A 75 11.43 5.85 1.52
CA ALA A 75 11.02 4.69 0.75
C ALA A 75 9.47 4.60 0.65
N ALA A 76 8.95 3.49 0.12
CA ALA A 76 7.53 3.24 -0.07
C ALA A 76 6.73 3.43 1.23
N VAL A 77 5.59 4.11 1.16
CA VAL A 77 4.73 4.33 2.34
C VAL A 77 3.57 3.35 2.29
N ASN A 78 3.56 2.40 3.22
CA ASN A 78 2.68 1.24 3.18
C ASN A 78 1.37 1.45 3.94
N ALA A 79 1.43 2.18 5.05
CA ALA A 79 0.32 2.24 5.99
C ALA A 79 0.08 3.65 6.51
N VAL A 80 -1.17 3.93 6.85
CA VAL A 80 -1.62 5.20 7.41
C VAL A 80 -2.78 5.01 8.37
N VAL A 81 -2.78 5.82 9.43
CA VAL A 81 -3.93 6.00 10.32
C VAL A 81 -4.18 7.50 10.52
N VAL A 82 -5.45 7.91 10.57
CA VAL A 82 -5.84 9.25 11.01
C VAL A 82 -6.13 9.21 12.50
N LEU A 83 -5.56 10.15 13.26
CA LEU A 83 -5.77 10.22 14.70
C LEU A 83 -7.19 10.73 15.03
N PRO A 84 -7.72 10.47 16.24
CA PRO A 84 -9.13 10.74 16.57
C PRO A 84 -9.53 12.21 16.50
N ASP A 85 -8.57 13.13 16.63
CA ASP A 85 -8.82 14.56 16.48
C ASP A 85 -9.12 14.98 15.02
N GLY A 86 -8.89 14.10 14.05
CA GLY A 86 -9.05 14.37 12.64
C GLY A 86 -8.12 15.46 12.10
N GLN A 87 -7.10 15.87 12.85
CA GLN A 87 -6.12 16.90 12.45
C GLN A 87 -4.70 16.37 12.37
N ARG A 88 -4.48 15.11 12.77
CA ARG A 88 -3.20 14.44 12.71
C ARG A 88 -3.33 13.07 12.06
N ALA A 89 -2.21 12.60 11.51
CA ALA A 89 -2.09 11.26 10.98
C ALA A 89 -0.73 10.67 11.36
N ALA A 90 -0.62 9.35 11.32
CA ALA A 90 0.65 8.64 11.36
C ALA A 90 0.79 7.75 10.13
N THR A 91 1.98 7.73 9.55
CA THR A 91 2.31 6.90 8.37
C THR A 91 3.54 6.07 8.64
N ALA A 92 3.63 4.92 7.97
CA ALA A 92 4.80 4.05 8.07
C ALA A 92 5.13 3.41 6.73
N GLY A 93 6.40 3.06 6.55
CA GLY A 93 6.93 2.64 5.25
C GLY A 93 8.09 1.65 5.29
N ASP A 94 8.65 1.41 4.12
CA ASP A 94 9.77 0.51 3.87
C ASP A 94 11.08 0.98 4.51
N ASP A 95 11.15 2.25 4.90
CA ASP A 95 12.27 2.86 5.61
C ASP A 95 12.30 2.52 7.11
N GLY A 96 11.33 1.73 7.61
CA GLY A 96 11.24 1.36 9.02
C GLY A 96 10.81 2.50 9.95
N LYS A 97 10.39 3.64 9.37
CA LYS A 97 10.03 4.84 10.13
C LYS A 97 8.53 4.92 10.37
N LEU A 98 8.17 5.44 11.54
CA LEU A 98 6.84 5.96 11.84
C LEU A 98 6.90 7.49 11.82
N ILE A 99 6.12 8.12 10.95
CA ILE A 99 6.08 9.57 10.79
C ILE A 99 4.73 10.10 11.22
N PHE A 100 4.73 11.10 12.11
CA PHE A 100 3.53 11.80 12.56
C PHE A 100 3.38 13.14 11.84
N TRP A 101 2.16 13.43 11.43
CA TRP A 101 1.79 14.59 10.66
C TRP A 101 0.75 15.44 11.39
N ARG A 102 0.77 16.75 11.13
CA ARG A 102 -0.32 17.66 11.46
C ARG A 102 -0.85 18.25 10.17
N PHE A 103 -2.15 18.16 9.94
CA PHE A 103 -2.77 18.72 8.75
C PHE A 103 -2.59 20.24 8.71
N GLY A 104 -2.38 20.78 7.51
CA GLY A 104 -1.98 22.18 7.30
C GLY A 104 -0.48 22.44 7.45
N VAL A 105 0.33 21.45 7.86
CA VAL A 105 1.80 21.53 7.93
C VAL A 105 2.39 20.45 7.02
N THR A 106 3.30 20.84 6.14
CA THR A 106 3.93 19.92 5.17
C THR A 106 5.12 19.16 5.75
N GLN A 107 5.75 19.69 6.80
CA GLN A 107 6.86 19.04 7.49
C GLN A 107 6.35 17.99 8.48
N PRO A 108 7.07 16.88 8.67
CA PRO A 108 6.80 15.93 9.75
C PRO A 108 6.74 16.63 11.12
N ALA A 109 5.70 16.34 11.89
CA ALA A 109 5.64 16.77 13.29
C ALA A 109 6.60 15.93 14.16
N ARG A 110 6.82 14.66 13.79
CA ARG A 110 7.78 13.75 14.43
C ARG A 110 8.15 12.63 13.46
N VAL A 111 9.40 12.18 13.53
CA VAL A 111 9.90 10.98 12.85
C VAL A 111 10.47 10.05 13.91
N VAL A 112 10.09 8.77 13.86
CA VAL A 112 10.53 7.74 14.81
C VAL A 112 11.13 6.59 14.03
N GLU A 113 12.37 6.21 14.35
CA GLU A 113 12.97 4.96 13.87
C GLU A 113 12.32 3.79 14.64
N ALA A 114 11.36 3.14 14.00
CA ALA A 114 10.41 2.28 14.69
C ALA A 114 10.76 0.79 14.60
N HIS A 115 11.16 0.33 13.41
CA HIS A 115 11.50 -1.06 13.10
C HIS A 115 12.80 -1.14 12.30
N ALA A 116 13.51 -2.27 12.43
CA ALA A 116 14.72 -2.53 11.62
C ALA A 116 14.38 -2.98 10.19
N GLY A 117 13.12 -3.37 9.96
CA GLY A 117 12.56 -3.73 8.66
C GLY A 117 11.38 -2.85 8.28
N ARG A 118 10.78 -3.17 7.13
CA ARG A 118 9.61 -2.48 6.59
C ARG A 118 8.44 -2.53 7.57
N ILE A 119 7.70 -1.43 7.68
CA ILE A 119 6.42 -1.41 8.40
C ILE A 119 5.31 -1.47 7.36
N VAL A 120 4.43 -2.45 7.50
CA VAL A 120 3.42 -2.75 6.47
C VAL A 120 1.98 -2.52 6.89
N ALA A 121 1.71 -2.44 8.19
CA ALA A 121 0.40 -2.10 8.73
C ALA A 121 0.51 -1.19 9.95
N LEU A 122 -0.48 -0.31 10.10
CA LEU A 122 -0.71 0.52 11.27
C LEU A 122 -2.18 0.41 11.67
N THR A 123 -2.45 0.33 12.97
CA THR A 123 -3.82 0.39 13.49
C THR A 123 -3.85 1.24 14.76
N LEU A 124 -4.95 1.96 14.95
CA LEU A 124 -5.20 2.79 16.12
C LEU A 124 -5.99 2.01 17.19
N SER A 125 -5.65 2.18 18.46
CA SER A 125 -6.43 1.63 19.57
C SER A 125 -7.85 2.24 19.62
N PRO A 126 -8.85 1.54 20.17
CA PRO A 126 -10.21 2.06 20.27
C PRO A 126 -10.34 3.39 21.02
N ASP A 127 -9.45 3.64 21.99
CA ASP A 127 -9.39 4.90 22.74
C ASP A 127 -8.54 5.99 22.05
N GLY A 128 -7.90 5.65 20.92
CA GLY A 128 -7.11 6.57 20.12
C GLY A 128 -5.75 6.97 20.68
N LYS A 129 -5.31 6.37 21.78
CA LYS A 129 -4.09 6.76 22.49
C LYS A 129 -2.85 6.00 22.04
N VAL A 130 -3.02 4.88 21.36
CA VAL A 130 -1.94 3.96 20.98
C VAL A 130 -2.06 3.59 19.50
N ILE A 131 -0.92 3.50 18.82
CA ILE A 131 -0.79 2.91 17.49
C ILE A 131 -0.09 1.56 17.62
N ALA A 132 -0.60 0.52 16.97
CA ALA A 132 0.13 -0.71 16.72
C ALA A 132 0.79 -0.65 15.33
N SER A 133 2.04 -1.11 15.23
CA SER A 133 2.75 -1.30 13.95
C SER A 133 3.13 -2.76 13.76
N ALA A 134 3.06 -3.23 12.50
CA ALA A 134 3.51 -4.56 12.09
C ALA A 134 4.79 -4.45 11.24
N GLY A 135 5.87 -5.08 11.70
CA GLY A 135 7.20 -5.00 11.10
C GLY A 135 7.68 -6.29 10.44
N TRP A 136 8.39 -6.13 9.34
CA TRP A 136 9.13 -7.21 8.66
C TRP A 136 10.47 -7.55 9.34
N ASP A 137 10.68 -7.08 10.57
CA ASP A 137 11.68 -7.61 11.50
C ASP A 137 11.11 -8.72 12.38
N GLY A 138 9.89 -9.19 12.10
CA GLY A 138 9.22 -10.26 12.84
C GLY A 138 8.57 -9.81 14.15
N SER A 139 8.44 -8.50 14.36
CA SER A 139 7.85 -7.93 15.56
C SER A 139 6.64 -7.03 15.26
N ALA A 140 5.77 -6.88 16.26
CA ALA A 140 4.82 -5.77 16.34
C ALA A 140 5.21 -4.83 17.48
N ALA A 141 4.83 -3.56 17.40
CA ALA A 141 5.16 -2.57 18.44
C ALA A 141 4.00 -1.61 18.71
N LEU A 142 3.93 -1.10 19.95
CA LEU A 142 2.94 -0.11 20.39
C LEU A 142 3.61 1.25 20.59
N TRP A 143 2.95 2.29 20.11
CA TRP A 143 3.45 3.66 20.14
C TRP A 143 2.41 4.61 20.71
N SER A 144 2.82 5.51 21.59
CA SER A 144 1.96 6.58 22.09
C SER A 144 1.60 7.56 20.96
N THR A 145 0.32 7.88 20.79
CA THR A 145 -0.11 8.90 19.81
C THR A 145 0.19 10.33 20.26
N ALA A 146 0.50 10.53 21.54
CA ALA A 146 0.81 11.85 22.09
C ALA A 146 2.24 12.29 21.73
N ASP A 147 3.19 11.36 21.79
CA ASP A 147 4.62 11.64 21.68
C ASP A 147 5.41 10.59 20.88
N GLY A 148 4.76 9.63 20.23
CA GLY A 148 5.46 8.62 19.44
C GLY A 148 6.44 7.76 20.24
N SER A 149 6.36 7.74 21.57
CA SER A 149 7.21 6.91 22.40
C SER A 149 6.84 5.43 22.26
N LEU A 150 7.85 4.56 22.23
CA LEU A 150 7.65 3.11 22.24
C LEU A 150 7.10 2.70 23.61
N ILE A 151 5.93 2.06 23.61
CA ILE A 151 5.28 1.53 24.82
C ILE A 151 5.71 0.07 25.03
N ARG A 152 5.67 -0.75 23.97
CA ARG A 152 5.94 -2.20 24.06
C ARG A 152 6.29 -2.78 22.70
N ARG A 153 7.12 -3.83 22.69
CA ARG A 153 7.33 -4.73 21.54
C ARG A 153 6.75 -6.11 21.82
N PHE A 154 6.26 -6.76 20.78
CA PHE A 154 5.77 -8.12 20.76
C PHE A 154 6.63 -8.94 19.80
N GLU A 155 7.40 -9.87 20.35
CA GLU A 155 8.33 -10.74 19.64
C GLU A 155 7.87 -12.19 19.75
N GLY A 156 8.05 -12.97 18.69
CA GLY A 156 7.70 -14.41 18.69
C GLY A 156 7.32 -14.96 17.32
N HIS A 157 6.96 -14.10 16.36
CA HIS A 157 6.81 -14.54 14.98
C HIS A 157 8.15 -14.97 14.39
N GLN A 158 8.10 -16.04 13.59
CA GLN A 158 9.29 -16.63 12.95
C GLN A 158 9.54 -16.04 11.55
N SER A 159 8.70 -15.09 11.15
CA SER A 159 8.76 -14.41 9.86
C SER A 159 8.08 -13.03 9.98
N ASN A 160 8.01 -12.32 8.87
CA ASN A 160 7.47 -10.97 8.76
C ASN A 160 6.06 -10.86 9.35
N VAL A 161 5.82 -9.89 10.25
CA VAL A 161 4.48 -9.56 10.73
C VAL A 161 3.82 -8.68 9.68
N ASN A 162 2.67 -9.11 9.18
CA ASN A 162 1.95 -8.44 8.11
C ASN A 162 0.84 -7.53 8.62
N ASP A 163 0.26 -7.84 9.78
CA ASP A 163 -0.82 -7.03 10.35
C ASP A 163 -0.88 -7.14 11.88
N ALA A 164 -1.45 -6.10 12.50
CA ALA A 164 -1.65 -6.00 13.94
C ALA A 164 -2.92 -5.19 14.26
N VAL A 165 -3.90 -5.81 14.93
CA VAL A 165 -5.19 -5.17 15.26
C VAL A 165 -5.58 -5.28 16.73
N PHE A 166 -6.18 -4.23 17.28
CA PHE A 166 -6.68 -4.20 18.66
C PHE A 166 -8.05 -4.88 18.78
N SER A 167 -8.28 -5.59 19.88
CA SER A 167 -9.63 -6.01 20.25
C SER A 167 -10.52 -4.79 20.52
N PRO A 168 -11.85 -4.89 20.30
CA PRO A 168 -12.77 -3.76 20.49
C PRO A 168 -12.77 -3.20 21.91
N ASP A 169 -12.48 -4.05 22.91
CA ASP A 169 -12.38 -3.65 24.31
C ASP A 169 -11.00 -3.07 24.69
N GLY A 170 -10.06 -3.02 23.75
CA GLY A 170 -8.72 -2.48 23.94
C GLY A 170 -7.82 -3.29 24.89
N LYS A 171 -8.13 -4.57 25.13
CA LYS A 171 -7.36 -5.43 26.06
C LYS A 171 -6.38 -6.39 25.38
N MET A 172 -6.58 -6.68 24.09
CA MET A 172 -5.75 -7.61 23.33
C MET A 172 -5.24 -6.98 22.04
N LEU A 173 -4.08 -7.46 21.60
CA LEU A 173 -3.57 -7.25 20.25
C LEU A 173 -3.57 -8.60 19.53
N ALA A 174 -4.10 -8.65 18.31
CA ALA A 174 -3.90 -9.78 17.42
C ALA A 174 -2.84 -9.41 16.38
N THR A 175 -1.86 -10.28 16.14
CA THR A 175 -0.84 -10.10 15.09
C THR A 175 -0.86 -11.27 14.13
N ALA A 176 -0.72 -10.99 12.84
CA ALA A 176 -0.69 -11.97 11.76
C ALA A 176 0.64 -11.87 11.01
N ALA A 177 1.16 -13.01 10.55
CA ALA A 177 2.46 -13.04 9.91
C ALA A 177 2.54 -14.00 8.72
N TYR A 178 3.67 -13.88 8.03
CA TYR A 178 4.04 -14.72 6.90
C TYR A 178 4.24 -16.20 7.27
N ASP A 179 4.44 -16.50 8.56
CA ASP A 179 4.50 -17.87 9.10
C ASP A 179 3.15 -18.60 9.12
N GLY A 180 2.05 -17.93 8.72
CA GLY A 180 0.71 -18.50 8.69
C GLY A 180 0.01 -18.53 10.06
N ILE A 181 0.64 -17.95 11.09
CA ILE A 181 0.15 -17.98 12.47
C ILE A 181 -0.43 -16.62 12.84
N ILE A 182 -1.53 -16.64 13.59
CA ILE A 182 -2.08 -15.47 14.28
C ILE A 182 -1.75 -15.60 15.77
N ARG A 183 -1.18 -14.56 16.39
CA ARG A 183 -0.89 -14.52 17.82
C ARG A 183 -1.78 -13.51 18.52
N LEU A 184 -2.35 -13.90 19.65
CA LEU A 184 -3.12 -13.01 20.53
C LEU A 184 -2.30 -12.66 21.76
N TRP A 185 -2.15 -11.37 22.01
CA TRP A 185 -1.34 -10.83 23.11
C TRP A 185 -2.23 -10.09 24.10
N ASN A 186 -1.91 -10.22 25.38
CA ASN A 186 -2.48 -9.35 26.39
C ASN A 186 -1.75 -8.00 26.38
N LEU A 187 -2.48 -6.89 26.28
CA LEU A 187 -1.86 -5.57 26.20
C LEU A 187 -1.29 -5.07 27.53
N ALA A 188 -1.86 -5.48 28.65
CA ALA A 188 -1.46 -5.00 29.97
C ALA A 188 -0.05 -5.49 30.34
N ASP A 189 0.20 -6.79 30.18
CA ASP A 189 1.47 -7.42 30.57
C ASP A 189 2.37 -7.80 29.39
N GLY A 190 1.82 -7.85 28.17
CA GLY A 190 2.54 -8.21 26.96
C GLY A 190 2.61 -9.71 26.67
N ARG A 191 1.96 -10.57 27.46
CA ARG A 191 2.10 -12.02 27.32
C ARG A 191 1.34 -12.55 26.10
N LEU A 192 1.92 -13.54 25.45
CA LEU A 192 1.23 -14.37 24.47
C LEU A 192 0.11 -15.14 25.18
N LEU A 193 -1.13 -14.96 24.74
CA LEU A 193 -2.30 -15.66 25.24
C LEU A 193 -2.56 -16.93 24.44
N ARG A 194 -2.50 -16.84 23.11
CA ARG A 194 -2.85 -17.91 22.18
C ARG A 194 -2.11 -17.77 20.85
N GLU A 195 -1.90 -18.91 20.22
CA GLU A 195 -1.56 -19.03 18.80
C GLU A 195 -2.75 -19.68 18.09
N MET A 196 -3.19 -19.10 16.99
CA MET A 196 -4.25 -19.64 16.14
C MET A 196 -3.62 -20.05 14.82
N THR A 197 -3.71 -21.34 14.53
CA THR A 197 -3.13 -21.98 13.35
C THR A 197 -4.24 -22.53 12.46
N GLY A 198 -3.97 -22.66 11.16
CA GLY A 198 -4.92 -23.23 10.21
C GLY A 198 -4.79 -22.68 8.80
N HIS A 199 -4.29 -21.46 8.64
CA HIS A 199 -3.87 -20.96 7.33
C HIS A 199 -2.65 -21.76 6.84
N GLU A 200 -2.70 -22.18 5.58
CA GLU A 200 -1.64 -22.98 4.94
C GLU A 200 -0.47 -22.11 4.48
N PHE A 201 -0.69 -20.80 4.37
CA PHE A 201 0.25 -19.80 3.91
C PHE A 201 0.13 -18.52 4.75
N SER A 202 0.93 -17.50 4.42
CA SER A 202 0.92 -16.17 5.03
C SER A 202 -0.48 -15.64 5.35
N VAL A 203 -0.65 -15.10 6.56
CA VAL A 203 -1.82 -14.31 6.94
C VAL A 203 -1.48 -12.84 6.70
N ASN A 204 -2.27 -12.16 5.87
CA ASN A 204 -1.95 -10.82 5.38
C ASN A 204 -2.80 -9.73 6.03
N ALA A 205 -4.00 -10.05 6.49
CA ALA A 205 -4.96 -9.08 7.01
C ALA A 205 -5.75 -9.64 8.17
N LEU A 206 -6.07 -8.79 9.15
CA LEU A 206 -6.87 -9.07 10.31
C LEU A 206 -7.92 -7.97 10.52
N ALA A 207 -9.08 -8.34 11.06
CA ALA A 207 -10.04 -7.35 11.53
C ALA A 207 -10.90 -7.89 12.67
N TYR A 208 -11.05 -7.14 13.75
CA TYR A 208 -12.00 -7.48 14.80
C TYR A 208 -13.42 -7.09 14.42
N LEU A 209 -14.36 -7.98 14.69
CA LEU A 209 -15.78 -7.70 14.68
C LEU A 209 -16.23 -7.15 16.03
N PRO A 210 -17.33 -6.36 16.10
CA PRO A 210 -17.82 -5.84 17.38
C PRO A 210 -18.24 -6.89 18.40
N ASP A 211 -18.51 -8.12 17.97
CA ASP A 211 -18.80 -9.26 18.85
C ASP A 211 -17.54 -9.87 19.50
N GLY A 212 -16.35 -9.35 19.17
CA GLY A 212 -15.05 -9.81 19.67
C GLY A 212 -14.44 -10.97 18.88
N ALA A 213 -15.11 -11.47 17.84
CA ALA A 213 -14.51 -12.42 16.92
C ALA A 213 -13.47 -11.73 16.01
N LEU A 214 -12.45 -12.50 15.62
CA LEU A 214 -11.41 -12.02 14.71
C LEU A 214 -11.67 -12.59 13.31
N LEU A 215 -11.56 -11.75 12.29
CA LEU A 215 -11.46 -12.17 10.89
C LEU A 215 -9.99 -12.18 10.47
N SER A 216 -9.61 -13.13 9.63
CA SER A 216 -8.31 -13.16 8.97
C SER A 216 -8.42 -13.44 7.48
N GLY A 217 -7.55 -12.82 6.70
CA GLY A 217 -7.39 -13.02 5.26
C GLY A 217 -6.01 -13.60 4.95
N GLY A 218 -5.99 -14.74 4.28
CA GLY A 218 -4.76 -15.47 3.96
C GLY A 218 -4.35 -15.41 2.49
N SER A 219 -3.08 -15.78 2.25
CA SER A 219 -2.58 -16.14 0.93
C SER A 219 -3.17 -17.47 0.41
N ASP A 220 -3.84 -18.24 1.27
CA ASP A 220 -4.64 -19.41 0.95
C ASP A 220 -6.05 -19.08 0.40
N GLU A 221 -6.25 -17.82 -0.02
CA GLU A 221 -7.48 -17.31 -0.66
C GLU A 221 -8.71 -17.26 0.28
N THR A 222 -8.52 -17.58 1.56
CA THR A 222 -9.62 -17.76 2.51
C THR A 222 -9.78 -16.60 3.49
N VAL A 223 -11.04 -16.24 3.73
CA VAL A 223 -11.43 -15.50 4.93
C VAL A 223 -11.83 -16.50 6.00
N ARG A 224 -11.25 -16.37 7.19
CA ARG A 224 -11.57 -17.20 8.36
C ARG A 224 -12.07 -16.34 9.50
N ARG A 225 -12.96 -16.90 10.33
CA ARG A 225 -13.48 -16.25 11.55
C ARG A 225 -13.10 -17.08 12.75
N TRP A 226 -12.55 -16.43 13.77
CA TRP A 226 -11.99 -17.08 14.94
C TRP A 226 -12.71 -16.63 16.21
N ASN A 227 -12.94 -17.58 17.11
CA ASN A 227 -13.30 -17.28 18.48
C ASN A 227 -12.02 -16.92 19.24
N THR A 228 -11.87 -15.66 19.62
CA THR A 228 -10.64 -15.18 20.27
C THR A 228 -10.48 -15.66 21.71
N ALA A 229 -11.53 -16.15 22.35
CA ALA A 229 -11.46 -16.74 23.69
C ALA A 229 -10.93 -18.18 23.65
N THR A 230 -11.36 -18.99 22.67
CA THR A 230 -10.94 -20.39 22.55
C THR A 230 -9.75 -20.59 21.61
N GLY A 231 -9.55 -19.69 20.65
CA GLY A 231 -8.58 -19.83 19.55
C GLY A 231 -9.09 -20.68 18.38
N GLU A 232 -10.34 -21.14 18.43
CA GLU A 232 -10.90 -22.03 17.42
C GLU A 232 -11.42 -21.28 16.20
N GLU A 233 -11.23 -21.88 15.03
CA GLU A 233 -11.88 -21.44 13.80
C GLU A 233 -13.39 -21.76 13.86
N THR A 234 -14.21 -20.74 13.64
CA THR A 234 -15.68 -20.84 13.63
C THR A 234 -16.28 -20.84 12.23
N SER A 235 -15.55 -20.35 11.22
CA SER A 235 -15.94 -20.45 9.82
C SER A 235 -14.75 -20.20 8.89
N ARG A 236 -14.75 -20.84 7.72
CA ARG A 236 -13.80 -20.62 6.61
C ARG A 236 -14.57 -20.52 5.29
N ARG A 237 -14.17 -19.60 4.42
CA ARG A 237 -14.72 -19.45 3.07
C ARG A 237 -13.64 -19.02 2.08
N ILE A 238 -13.70 -19.54 0.86
CA ILE A 238 -12.89 -19.03 -0.26
C ILE A 238 -13.49 -17.69 -0.68
N ALA A 239 -12.70 -16.63 -0.60
CA ALA A 239 -13.17 -15.28 -0.83
C ALA A 239 -12.67 -14.70 -2.16
N HIS A 240 -11.42 -14.97 -2.54
CA HIS A 240 -10.79 -14.42 -3.75
C HIS A 240 -10.19 -15.53 -4.62
N LYS A 241 -9.79 -15.19 -5.85
CA LYS A 241 -8.91 -16.04 -6.66
C LYS A 241 -7.47 -15.59 -6.44
N GLY A 242 -6.80 -16.18 -5.46
CA GLY A 242 -5.47 -15.79 -4.99
C GLY A 242 -5.49 -15.01 -3.67
N PRO A 243 -4.31 -14.56 -3.19
CA PRO A 243 -4.15 -13.92 -1.90
C PRO A 243 -5.12 -12.78 -1.59
N ILE A 244 -5.64 -12.80 -0.37
CA ILE A 244 -6.31 -11.65 0.25
C ILE A 244 -5.24 -10.74 0.81
N LEU A 245 -5.40 -9.43 0.58
CA LEU A 245 -4.40 -8.42 0.91
C LEU A 245 -4.90 -7.46 1.99
N ASP A 246 -6.21 -7.27 2.12
CA ASP A 246 -6.79 -6.45 3.18
C ASP A 246 -8.23 -6.87 3.53
N ILE A 247 -8.64 -6.58 4.78
CA ILE A 247 -10.00 -6.74 5.30
C ILE A 247 -10.38 -5.48 6.10
N ALA A 248 -11.50 -4.86 5.75
CA ALA A 248 -12.06 -3.74 6.52
C ALA A 248 -13.46 -4.07 7.02
N VAL A 249 -13.73 -3.90 8.32
CA VAL A 249 -15.06 -4.12 8.91
C VAL A 249 -15.91 -2.85 8.75
N ALA A 250 -17.18 -3.04 8.38
CA ALA A 250 -18.11 -1.92 8.32
C ALA A 250 -18.36 -1.35 9.74
N PRO A 251 -18.48 -0.02 9.92
CA PRO A 251 -18.60 0.59 11.25
C PRO A 251 -19.81 0.10 12.06
N ASP A 252 -20.87 -0.37 11.40
CA ASP A 252 -22.06 -0.93 12.07
C ASP A 252 -21.86 -2.40 12.53
N GLY A 253 -20.73 -3.01 12.20
CA GLY A 253 -20.38 -4.39 12.53
C GLY A 253 -21.13 -5.46 11.76
N LYS A 254 -22.03 -5.10 10.83
CA LYS A 254 -22.92 -6.06 10.15
C LYS A 254 -22.29 -6.72 8.95
N GLY A 255 -21.14 -6.23 8.51
CA GLY A 255 -20.45 -6.70 7.33
C GLY A 255 -18.98 -6.30 7.30
N PHE A 256 -18.30 -6.71 6.23
CA PHE A 256 -16.91 -6.38 5.98
C PHE A 256 -16.65 -6.34 4.47
N ALA A 257 -15.53 -5.72 4.09
CA ALA A 257 -14.97 -5.75 2.75
C ALA A 257 -13.69 -6.58 2.76
N SER A 258 -13.42 -7.30 1.67
CA SER A 258 -12.13 -7.96 1.43
C SER A 258 -11.56 -7.54 0.08
N GLY A 259 -10.25 -7.30 0.05
CA GLY A 259 -9.49 -6.90 -1.14
C GLY A 259 -8.47 -7.98 -1.48
N GLY A 260 -8.38 -8.35 -2.76
CA GLY A 260 -7.49 -9.42 -3.17
C GLY A 260 -6.55 -9.05 -4.31
N ILE A 261 -5.59 -9.95 -4.54
CA ILE A 261 -4.66 -9.87 -5.66
C ILE A 261 -5.36 -9.93 -7.02
N ASP A 262 -6.56 -10.54 -7.06
CA ASP A 262 -7.44 -10.62 -8.23
C ASP A 262 -8.03 -9.27 -8.65
N GLY A 263 -7.73 -8.20 -7.91
CA GLY A 263 -8.21 -6.84 -8.19
C GLY A 263 -9.68 -6.61 -7.87
N MET A 264 -10.29 -7.55 -7.15
CA MET A 264 -11.67 -7.45 -6.71
C MET A 264 -11.73 -6.91 -5.29
N VAL A 265 -12.73 -6.08 -5.04
CA VAL A 265 -13.26 -5.80 -3.70
C VAL A 265 -14.55 -6.59 -3.55
N ARG A 266 -14.70 -7.33 -2.47
CA ARG A 266 -15.94 -8.08 -2.17
C ARG A 266 -16.54 -7.57 -0.88
N LEU A 267 -17.84 -7.26 -0.92
CA LEU A 267 -18.61 -6.83 0.26
C LEU A 267 -19.42 -7.99 0.80
N TRP A 268 -19.33 -8.20 2.10
CA TRP A 268 -19.88 -9.35 2.79
C TRP A 268 -20.82 -8.89 3.88
N LYS A 269 -21.91 -9.64 4.08
CA LYS A 269 -22.67 -9.57 5.31
C LYS A 269 -22.16 -10.63 6.28
N ALA A 270 -22.12 -10.30 7.56
CA ALA A 270 -21.71 -11.24 8.60
C ALA A 270 -22.57 -12.51 8.54
N GLY A 271 -21.91 -13.67 8.49
CA GLY A 271 -22.56 -14.99 8.45
C GLY A 271 -22.95 -15.52 7.05
N GLU A 272 -22.96 -14.70 6.00
CA GLU A 272 -23.33 -15.16 4.65
C GLU A 272 -22.13 -15.77 3.92
N GLU A 273 -22.31 -16.90 3.21
CA GLU A 273 -21.18 -17.59 2.53
C GLU A 273 -20.70 -16.89 1.25
N LYS A 274 -21.56 -16.09 0.62
CA LYS A 274 -21.28 -15.39 -0.64
C LYS A 274 -21.23 -13.88 -0.40
N PRO A 275 -20.42 -13.14 -1.17
CA PRO A 275 -20.43 -11.70 -1.08
C PRO A 275 -21.76 -11.14 -1.62
N VAL A 276 -22.25 -10.08 -0.98
CA VAL A 276 -23.42 -9.31 -1.42
C VAL A 276 -23.08 -8.55 -2.71
N HIS A 277 -21.85 -8.02 -2.79
CA HIS A 277 -21.34 -7.31 -3.96
C HIS A 277 -19.92 -7.76 -4.31
N ALA A 278 -19.63 -7.86 -5.60
CA ALA A 278 -18.29 -8.08 -6.14
C ALA A 278 -17.92 -6.92 -7.08
N LEU A 279 -17.00 -6.08 -6.63
CA LEU A 279 -16.67 -4.80 -7.23
C LEU A 279 -15.31 -4.92 -7.92
N ALA A 280 -15.29 -4.75 -9.23
CA ALA A 280 -14.05 -4.83 -10.02
C ALA A 280 -13.31 -3.48 -10.00
N GLY A 281 -12.11 -3.45 -9.40
CA GLY A 281 -11.15 -2.37 -9.60
C GLY A 281 -10.41 -2.62 -10.90
N ARG A 282 -10.50 -1.70 -11.87
CA ARG A 282 -9.74 -1.79 -13.14
C ARG A 282 -8.24 -1.56 -12.85
N GLY A 283 -7.50 -2.50 -12.26
CA GLY A 283 -6.12 -2.16 -11.86
C GLY A 283 -5.19 -3.22 -11.25
N GLY A 284 -5.59 -4.49 -11.13
CA GLY A 284 -4.77 -5.48 -10.42
C GLY A 284 -4.93 -5.37 -8.89
N PRO A 285 -3.93 -5.79 -8.08
CA PRO A 285 -4.11 -6.03 -6.64
C PRO A 285 -4.74 -4.87 -5.86
N VAL A 286 -5.72 -5.19 -5.00
CA VAL A 286 -6.31 -4.27 -4.01
C VAL A 286 -5.52 -4.36 -2.72
N TRP A 287 -4.75 -3.33 -2.40
CA TRP A 287 -3.79 -3.34 -1.29
C TRP A 287 -4.34 -2.84 0.03
N ALA A 288 -5.32 -1.94 0.00
CA ALA A 288 -5.94 -1.41 1.21
C ALA A 288 -7.40 -1.02 0.98
N LEU A 289 -8.18 -1.11 2.05
CA LEU A 289 -9.60 -0.84 2.14
C LEU A 289 -9.90 0.05 3.33
N ALA A 290 -10.87 0.94 3.19
CA ALA A 290 -11.41 1.70 4.32
C ALA A 290 -12.90 1.97 4.12
N TYR A 291 -13.68 1.90 5.20
CA TYR A 291 -15.03 2.45 5.21
C TYR A 291 -15.01 3.90 5.66
N THR A 292 -15.95 4.71 5.16
CA THR A 292 -16.28 5.98 5.82
C THR A 292 -16.89 5.70 7.19
N PRO A 293 -16.74 6.61 8.19
CA PRO A 293 -17.28 6.40 9.53
C PRO A 293 -18.80 6.17 9.59
N ASP A 294 -19.55 6.71 8.63
CA ASP A 294 -20.99 6.48 8.49
C ASP A 294 -21.36 5.14 7.83
N GLY A 295 -20.36 4.37 7.40
CA GLY A 295 -20.49 3.07 6.74
C GLY A 295 -21.05 3.14 5.32
N LYS A 296 -21.31 4.32 4.77
CA LYS A 296 -21.99 4.46 3.46
C LYS A 296 -21.06 4.27 2.29
N ARG A 297 -19.76 4.48 2.44
CA ARG A 297 -18.78 4.35 1.35
C ARG A 297 -17.68 3.38 1.73
N VAL A 298 -17.21 2.66 0.72
CA VAL A 298 -15.98 1.86 0.79
C VAL A 298 -14.96 2.46 -0.18
N LEU A 299 -13.74 2.66 0.31
CA LEU A 299 -12.57 3.10 -0.45
C LEU A 299 -11.68 1.89 -0.69
N ALA A 300 -11.12 1.77 -1.88
CA ALA A 300 -10.09 0.76 -2.19
C ALA A 300 -8.91 1.38 -2.93
N ALA A 301 -7.71 1.11 -2.41
CA ALA A 301 -6.43 1.50 -2.96
C ALA A 301 -5.75 0.30 -3.62
N GLY A 302 -5.11 0.50 -4.77
CA GLY A 302 -4.55 -0.59 -5.56
C GLY A 302 -3.37 -0.20 -6.44
N ASN A 303 -3.01 -1.13 -7.33
CA ASN A 303 -1.78 -1.05 -8.12
C ASN A 303 -1.79 0.00 -9.24
N ASP A 304 -2.94 0.54 -9.61
CA ASP A 304 -3.09 1.49 -10.71
C ASP A 304 -3.11 2.96 -10.29
N SER A 305 -2.57 3.25 -9.09
CA SER A 305 -2.39 4.62 -8.56
C SER A 305 -3.68 5.38 -8.26
N VAL A 306 -4.84 4.73 -8.36
CA VAL A 306 -6.16 5.32 -8.13
C VAL A 306 -6.80 4.72 -6.88
N VAL A 307 -7.38 5.58 -6.04
CA VAL A 307 -8.29 5.14 -4.97
C VAL A 307 -9.73 5.24 -5.44
N ARG A 308 -10.45 4.12 -5.37
CA ARG A 308 -11.81 3.96 -5.86
C ARG A 308 -12.82 4.02 -4.74
N LEU A 309 -13.96 4.67 -4.98
CA LEU A 309 -15.06 4.72 -4.02
C LEU A 309 -16.32 4.06 -4.60
N TRP A 310 -17.01 3.31 -3.74
CA TRP A 310 -18.32 2.75 -3.99
C TRP A 310 -19.27 3.05 -2.84
N ASP A 311 -20.56 3.12 -3.16
CA ASP A 311 -21.63 3.06 -2.18
C ASP A 311 -21.70 1.64 -1.61
N ALA A 312 -21.58 1.52 -0.29
CA ALA A 312 -21.47 0.24 0.39
C ALA A 312 -22.78 -0.58 0.35
N ALA A 313 -23.93 0.09 0.24
CA ALA A 313 -25.24 -0.56 0.25
C ALA A 313 -25.58 -1.13 -1.14
N THR A 314 -25.34 -0.34 -2.19
CA THR A 314 -25.73 -0.65 -3.56
C THR A 314 -24.62 -1.29 -4.37
N GLY A 315 -23.37 -1.20 -3.91
CA GLY A 315 -22.18 -1.61 -4.68
C GLY A 315 -21.92 -0.71 -5.88
N GLN A 316 -22.67 0.40 -6.02
CA GLN A 316 -22.50 1.28 -7.17
C GLN A 316 -21.25 2.14 -6.99
N PRO A 317 -20.48 2.33 -8.06
CA PRO A 317 -19.43 3.34 -8.09
C PRO A 317 -20.00 4.73 -7.74
N LEU A 318 -19.29 5.48 -6.90
CA LEU A 318 -19.56 6.92 -6.72
C LEU A 318 -18.76 7.72 -7.76
N GLY A 319 -18.95 9.04 -7.96
CA GLY A 319 -18.08 9.97 -8.75
C GLY A 319 -18.01 9.84 -10.28
N GLU A 320 -17.14 10.65 -10.91
CA GLU A 320 -16.90 10.72 -12.36
C GLU A 320 -15.74 9.84 -12.88
N PRO A 321 -15.91 9.10 -14.00
CA PRO A 321 -14.88 8.23 -14.56
C PRO A 321 -13.62 9.01 -14.94
N VAL A 322 -12.50 8.65 -14.31
CA VAL A 322 -11.18 9.03 -14.80
C VAL A 322 -10.78 7.97 -15.81
N GLU A 323 -10.69 8.36 -17.09
CA GLU A 323 -9.84 7.62 -18.01
C GLU A 323 -8.45 7.66 -17.42
N THR A 324 -7.84 6.51 -17.17
CA THR A 324 -6.42 6.41 -16.85
C THR A 324 -5.62 6.82 -18.09
N ALA A 325 -5.69 8.11 -18.45
CA ALA A 325 -4.64 8.75 -19.22
C ALA A 325 -3.36 8.49 -18.43
N ALA A 326 -2.38 7.88 -19.09
CA ALA A 326 -1.06 7.64 -18.51
C ALA A 326 -0.62 8.91 -17.76
N ALA A 327 -0.55 8.80 -16.43
CA ALA A 327 -0.18 9.82 -15.46
C ALA A 327 0.09 11.23 -16.02
N THR A 328 -0.95 12.07 -16.08
CA THR A 328 -0.83 13.52 -16.36
C THR A 328 -1.32 14.37 -15.18
N ALA A 329 -1.09 13.92 -13.95
CA ALA A 329 -1.09 14.83 -12.81
C ALA A 329 0.29 15.49 -12.74
N ALA A 330 0.35 16.78 -13.08
CA ALA A 330 1.55 17.61 -12.99
C ALA A 330 2.15 17.51 -11.59
N ALA A 331 3.13 16.64 -11.42
CA ALA A 331 3.97 16.61 -10.24
C ALA A 331 4.90 17.83 -10.29
N PRO A 332 5.57 18.17 -9.18
CA PRO A 332 6.64 19.16 -9.24
C PRO A 332 7.58 18.80 -10.38
N GLN A 333 7.97 19.79 -11.20
CA GLN A 333 8.85 19.67 -12.37
C GLN A 333 10.22 19.01 -12.10
N ASP A 334 10.43 18.48 -10.90
CA ASP A 334 11.70 18.10 -10.33
C ASP A 334 11.68 16.74 -9.60
N LYS A 335 10.64 15.90 -9.74
CA LYS A 335 10.59 14.58 -9.06
C LYS A 335 11.80 13.72 -9.45
N GLY A 336 12.18 13.73 -10.72
CA GLY A 336 13.39 13.06 -11.21
C GLY A 336 14.66 13.54 -10.50
N ALA A 337 14.86 14.85 -10.41
CA ALA A 337 16.02 15.41 -9.72
C ALA A 337 15.95 15.21 -8.19
N ALA A 338 14.76 15.23 -7.60
CA ALA A 338 14.57 14.98 -6.17
C ALA A 338 14.99 13.54 -5.80
N ILE A 339 14.70 12.57 -6.67
CA ILE A 339 15.20 11.19 -6.51
C ILE A 339 16.72 11.17 -6.63
N PHE A 340 17.28 11.82 -7.66
CA PHE A 340 18.74 11.83 -7.85
C PHE A 340 19.49 12.58 -6.75
N ARG A 341 18.93 13.63 -6.14
CA ARG A 341 19.52 14.32 -4.98
C ARG A 341 19.75 13.40 -3.79
N ARG A 342 19.01 12.29 -3.69
CA ARG A 342 19.22 11.23 -2.68
C ARG A 342 20.44 10.34 -2.98
N CYS A 343 21.02 10.42 -4.18
CA CYS A 343 22.26 9.74 -4.56
C CYS A 343 23.52 10.54 -4.17
N GLY A 344 23.39 11.82 -3.82
CA GLY A 344 24.49 12.69 -3.37
C GLY A 344 25.31 12.21 -2.17
N PRO A 345 24.79 11.36 -1.25
CA PRO A 345 25.60 10.72 -0.21
C PRO A 345 26.59 9.68 -0.72
N CYS A 346 26.34 9.07 -1.89
CA CYS A 346 27.15 8.00 -2.46
C CYS A 346 27.93 8.43 -3.71
N HIS A 347 27.62 9.57 -4.32
CA HIS A 347 28.24 10.04 -5.56
C HIS A 347 28.47 11.55 -5.51
N THR A 348 29.54 12.03 -6.16
CA THR A 348 29.80 13.47 -6.35
C THR A 348 29.53 13.90 -7.79
N VAL A 349 29.21 15.17 -8.02
CA VAL A 349 29.01 15.78 -9.34
C VAL A 349 30.16 16.71 -9.76
N THR A 350 31.19 16.88 -8.91
CA THR A 350 32.36 17.72 -9.17
C THR A 350 33.54 16.91 -9.74
N ALA A 351 34.43 17.59 -10.47
CA ALA A 351 35.60 16.98 -11.11
C ALA A 351 36.63 16.47 -10.09
N ASP A 352 36.83 17.22 -9.01
CA ASP A 352 37.65 16.85 -7.86
C ASP A 352 36.85 15.92 -6.95
N GLY A 353 37.06 14.61 -7.09
CA GLY A 353 36.29 13.59 -6.38
C GLY A 353 36.49 13.57 -4.86
N GLY A 354 36.08 14.64 -4.14
CA GLY A 354 36.22 14.92 -2.70
C GLY A 354 35.50 13.92 -1.78
N ASN A 355 35.85 12.65 -1.97
CA ASN A 355 35.11 11.41 -1.79
C ASN A 355 34.10 11.35 -0.65
N ARG A 356 32.88 10.87 -0.97
CA ARG A 356 32.02 10.14 -0.03
C ARG A 356 31.40 8.94 -0.78
N ALA A 357 32.06 7.79 -0.65
CA ALA A 357 31.60 6.43 -0.98
C ALA A 357 31.45 5.98 -2.46
N GLY A 358 31.53 6.81 -3.50
CA GLY A 358 31.33 6.35 -4.90
C GLY A 358 31.93 7.24 -6.01
N PRO A 359 31.82 6.85 -7.29
CA PRO A 359 32.50 7.51 -8.41
C PRO A 359 31.90 8.90 -8.70
N THR A 360 32.71 9.78 -9.29
CA THR A 360 32.23 11.08 -9.78
C THR A 360 31.29 10.93 -10.97
N LEU A 361 30.24 11.73 -11.01
CA LEU A 361 29.27 11.88 -12.08
C LEU A 361 29.55 13.16 -12.89
N HIS A 362 30.61 13.90 -12.57
CA HIS A 362 31.08 15.00 -13.41
C HIS A 362 31.37 14.50 -14.84
N GLY A 363 30.88 15.21 -15.83
CA GLY A 363 30.99 14.84 -17.25
C GLY A 363 30.37 13.48 -17.59
N ILE A 364 29.29 13.06 -16.91
CA ILE A 364 28.75 11.71 -17.09
C ILE A 364 28.20 11.45 -18.49
N PHE A 365 27.59 12.45 -19.14
CA PHE A 365 26.97 12.25 -20.45
C PHE A 365 28.02 11.98 -21.54
N GLY A 366 27.87 10.86 -22.24
CA GLY A 366 28.81 10.38 -23.25
C GLY A 366 29.97 9.56 -22.68
N ARG A 367 30.08 9.41 -21.36
CA ARG A 367 31.12 8.59 -20.73
C ARG A 367 30.70 7.12 -20.70
N LYS A 368 31.64 6.23 -21.03
CA LYS A 368 31.45 4.78 -20.91
C LYS A 368 31.36 4.38 -19.43
N ALA A 369 30.45 3.49 -19.07
CA ALA A 369 30.33 2.98 -17.70
C ALA A 369 31.64 2.29 -17.27
N GLY A 370 31.96 2.33 -15.99
CA GLY A 370 33.16 1.64 -15.48
C GLY A 370 34.50 2.32 -15.78
N THR A 371 34.53 3.55 -16.31
CA THR A 371 35.79 4.18 -16.79
C THR A 371 36.41 5.22 -15.85
N VAL A 372 35.82 5.47 -14.68
CA VAL A 372 36.44 6.38 -13.69
C VAL A 372 37.69 5.72 -13.11
N GLU A 373 38.85 6.33 -13.34
CA GLU A 373 40.14 5.83 -12.89
C GLU A 373 40.16 5.66 -11.35
N GLY A 374 40.74 4.53 -10.90
CA GLY A 374 40.88 4.23 -9.48
C GLY A 374 39.60 3.77 -8.77
N TYR A 375 38.45 3.69 -9.46
CA TYR A 375 37.21 3.18 -8.85
C TYR A 375 37.06 1.66 -9.04
N PRO A 376 36.73 0.89 -7.97
CA PRO A 376 36.63 -0.56 -8.03
C PRO A 376 35.28 -1.02 -8.62
N TYR A 377 35.13 -0.89 -9.93
CA TYR A 377 33.95 -1.39 -10.64
C TYR A 377 33.88 -2.92 -10.66
N SER A 378 32.66 -3.47 -10.79
CA SER A 378 32.48 -4.89 -11.02
C SER A 378 32.99 -5.29 -12.41
N PRO A 379 33.48 -6.53 -12.60
CA PRO A 379 33.91 -7.01 -13.92
C PRO A 379 32.84 -6.83 -15.00
N ALA A 380 31.58 -7.12 -14.66
CA ALA A 380 30.44 -6.94 -15.57
C ALA A 380 30.28 -5.49 -16.07
N LEU A 381 30.64 -4.48 -15.26
CA LEU A 381 30.53 -3.08 -15.68
C LEU A 381 31.77 -2.60 -16.43
N LEU A 382 32.96 -3.11 -16.08
CA LEU A 382 34.21 -2.84 -16.80
C LEU A 382 34.16 -3.35 -18.25
N ASP A 383 33.58 -4.53 -18.43
CA ASP A 383 33.46 -5.18 -19.75
C ASP A 383 32.20 -4.73 -20.53
N SER A 384 31.36 -3.88 -19.94
CA SER A 384 30.12 -3.42 -20.57
C SER A 384 30.39 -2.39 -21.67
N ASP A 385 29.60 -2.40 -22.74
CA ASP A 385 29.61 -1.35 -23.79
C ASP A 385 28.62 -0.21 -23.52
N ILE A 386 28.22 -0.04 -22.26
CA ILE A 386 27.23 0.95 -21.85
C ILE A 386 27.86 2.34 -21.91
N VAL A 387 27.23 3.24 -22.66
CA VAL A 387 27.56 4.67 -22.67
C VAL A 387 26.44 5.45 -22.01
N TRP A 388 26.75 6.31 -21.05
CA TRP A 388 25.74 7.09 -20.36
C TRP A 388 25.17 8.19 -21.26
N THR A 389 24.07 7.88 -21.93
CA THR A 389 23.27 8.84 -22.71
C THR A 389 21.97 9.17 -21.96
N ALA A 390 21.22 10.16 -22.45
CA ALA A 390 19.88 10.42 -21.92
C ALA A 390 18.97 9.19 -22.04
N GLU A 391 19.08 8.45 -23.15
CA GLU A 391 18.33 7.21 -23.38
C GLU A 391 18.74 6.11 -22.41
N THR A 392 20.04 5.85 -22.26
CA THR A 392 20.55 4.78 -21.40
C THR A 392 20.26 5.04 -19.92
N ILE A 393 20.37 6.31 -19.48
CA ILE A 393 19.94 6.70 -18.13
C ILE A 393 18.42 6.57 -18.01
N GLY A 394 17.64 6.99 -19.01
CA GLY A 394 16.19 6.81 -19.00
C GLY A 394 15.76 5.34 -18.91
N ASP A 395 16.46 4.47 -19.63
CA ASP A 395 16.30 3.02 -19.60
C ASP A 395 16.63 2.45 -18.22
N LEU A 396 17.68 2.94 -17.55
CA LEU A 396 18.03 2.53 -16.19
C LEU A 396 16.84 2.68 -15.23
N PHE A 397 16.14 3.81 -15.33
CA PHE A 397 14.96 4.11 -14.50
C PHE A 397 13.64 3.55 -15.05
N THR A 398 13.63 2.95 -16.25
CA THR A 398 12.43 2.33 -16.83
C THR A 398 12.46 0.82 -16.73
N LYS A 399 13.57 0.23 -17.18
CA LYS A 399 13.82 -1.22 -17.25
C LYS A 399 14.41 -1.75 -15.95
N GLY A 400 15.22 -0.95 -15.25
CA GLY A 400 15.89 -1.32 -14.01
C GLY A 400 17.38 -1.59 -14.19
N PRO A 401 18.18 -1.50 -13.10
CA PRO A 401 19.63 -1.71 -13.13
C PRO A 401 20.02 -3.15 -13.43
N ASP A 402 19.18 -4.13 -13.15
CA ASP A 402 19.35 -5.54 -13.48
C ASP A 402 19.36 -5.79 -14.99
N VAL A 403 18.58 -5.00 -15.75
CA VAL A 403 18.51 -5.10 -17.21
C VAL A 403 19.60 -4.25 -17.88
N VAL A 404 19.78 -3.01 -17.41
CA VAL A 404 20.62 -2.02 -18.09
C VAL A 404 22.08 -2.12 -17.66
N THR A 405 22.33 -2.47 -16.40
CA THR A 405 23.67 -2.57 -15.78
C THR A 405 23.79 -3.86 -14.97
N PRO A 406 23.68 -5.04 -15.62
CA PRO A 406 23.63 -6.32 -14.93
C PRO A 406 24.84 -6.51 -14.01
N GLY A 407 24.58 -6.93 -12.76
CA GLY A 407 25.61 -7.11 -11.73
C GLY A 407 26.04 -5.83 -11.00
N SER A 408 25.41 -4.68 -11.29
CA SER A 408 25.55 -3.50 -10.42
C SER A 408 24.76 -3.68 -9.12
N LYS A 409 25.24 -3.09 -8.03
CA LYS A 409 24.53 -3.04 -6.73
C LYS A 409 23.59 -1.83 -6.62
N MET A 410 23.19 -1.25 -7.75
CA MET A 410 22.32 -0.08 -7.75
C MET A 410 20.92 -0.48 -7.26
N PRO A 411 20.31 0.26 -6.32
CA PRO A 411 18.94 -0.01 -5.90
C PRO A 411 17.97 0.22 -7.07
N LEU A 412 16.94 -0.62 -7.17
CA LEU A 412 15.90 -0.45 -8.19
C LEU A 412 15.10 0.82 -7.87
N GLN A 413 15.25 1.83 -8.72
CA GLN A 413 14.46 3.05 -8.69
C GLN A 413 13.79 3.21 -10.05
N LYS A 414 12.46 3.29 -10.07
CA LYS A 414 11.69 3.44 -11.31
C LYS A 414 11.13 4.86 -11.45
N LEU A 415 11.43 5.50 -12.58
CA LEU A 415 10.76 6.70 -13.06
C LEU A 415 9.95 6.31 -14.29
N VAL A 416 8.67 5.97 -14.07
CA VAL A 416 7.80 5.43 -15.13
C VAL A 416 7.37 6.53 -16.11
N ARG A 417 7.25 7.78 -15.66
CA ARG A 417 6.83 8.90 -16.50
C ARG A 417 7.98 9.51 -17.29
N GLN A 418 7.74 9.82 -18.56
CA GLN A 418 8.73 10.45 -19.43
C GLN A 418 9.14 11.83 -18.91
N GLU A 419 8.18 12.64 -18.45
CA GLU A 419 8.44 13.98 -17.90
C GLU A 419 9.39 13.97 -16.69
N ASP A 420 9.28 12.98 -15.79
CA ASP A 420 10.19 12.86 -14.64
C ASP A 420 11.60 12.46 -15.09
N ARG A 421 11.71 11.62 -16.12
CA ARG A 421 13.00 11.27 -16.72
C ARG A 421 13.60 12.48 -17.44
N ASP A 422 12.81 13.23 -18.19
CA ASP A 422 13.27 14.43 -18.87
C ASP A 422 13.77 15.49 -17.88
N ALA A 423 13.03 15.69 -16.77
CA ALA A 423 13.46 16.55 -15.67
C ALA A 423 14.77 16.07 -15.02
N LEU A 424 14.89 14.76 -14.76
CA LEU A 424 16.14 14.16 -14.28
C LEU A 424 17.30 14.44 -15.25
N ILE A 425 17.11 14.18 -16.55
CA ILE A 425 18.14 14.40 -17.57
C ILE A 425 18.53 15.88 -17.64
N ALA A 426 17.57 16.80 -17.62
CA ALA A 426 17.83 18.23 -17.63
C ALA A 426 18.65 18.67 -16.41
N TYR A 427 18.27 18.21 -15.22
CA TYR A 427 19.01 18.47 -13.99
C TYR A 427 20.43 17.90 -14.04
N LEU A 428 20.58 16.63 -14.42
CA LEU A 428 21.88 15.98 -14.55
C LEU A 428 22.78 16.75 -15.49
N ARG A 429 22.26 17.19 -16.66
CA ARG A 429 23.03 18.01 -17.59
C ARG A 429 23.49 19.28 -16.88
N GLN A 430 22.61 19.98 -16.17
CA GLN A 430 22.99 21.19 -15.46
C GLN A 430 24.10 20.96 -14.41
N VAL A 431 24.00 19.90 -13.60
CA VAL A 431 24.90 19.72 -12.45
C VAL A 431 26.15 18.89 -12.72
N THR A 432 26.20 18.19 -13.87
CA THR A 432 27.35 17.35 -14.26
C THR A 432 28.07 17.86 -15.50
N THR A 433 27.68 19.00 -16.06
CA THR A 433 28.44 19.60 -17.17
C THR A 433 29.87 19.95 -16.70
N PRO A 434 30.89 19.75 -17.56
CA PRO A 434 32.27 20.20 -17.33
C PRO A 434 32.40 21.65 -16.87
#